data_AF-Q9CRM2-F1
#
_entry.id   AF-Q9CRM2-F1
#
_cell.length_a   1.000
_cell.length_b   1.000
_cell.length_c   1.000
_cell.angle_alpha   90.00
_cell.angle_beta   90.00
_cell.angle_gamma   90.00
#
_symmetry.space_group_name_H-M   'P 1'
#
loop_
_entity.id
_entity.type
_entity.pdbx_description
1 polymer ?
#
loop_
_entity_poly.entity_id
_entity_poly.type
_entity_poly.pdbx_seq_one_letter_code
_entity_poly.pdbx_strand_id
1 'polypeptide(L)'
;MGTSHSVITALRSVLKQREIKISTRTLETFIREIERISPWYECSGSLTLSSWEKLREDLAKEQQNGKLKAGTMPLWKLVRSCLEDERCRPAIITGQGVLEELQDSMPETEQCDRLRAQKRKNVHKKQSPSKDLESEEVKNLGINSQG
;
A
#
# COMPACT_ATOMS: atom_id res chain seq x y z
N MET A 1 -2.21 13.68 -7.95
CA MET A 1 -2.47 12.91 -9.19
C MET A 1 -1.18 12.39 -9.86
N GLY A 2 0.00 12.47 -9.21
CA GLY A 2 1.30 12.24 -9.87
C GLY A 2 1.80 10.78 -9.93
N THR A 3 1.40 9.92 -9.00
CA THR A 3 1.98 8.56 -8.85
C THR A 3 1.27 7.51 -9.71
N SER A 4 -0.06 7.53 -9.75
CA SER A 4 -0.87 6.53 -10.47
C SER A 4 -0.59 6.53 -11.98
N HIS A 5 -0.40 7.71 -12.58
CA HIS A 5 -0.12 7.84 -14.01
C HIS A 5 1.25 7.28 -14.41
N SER A 6 2.26 7.43 -13.54
CA SER A 6 3.62 6.91 -13.73
C SER A 6 3.63 5.39 -13.68
N VAL A 7 2.94 4.79 -12.69
CA VAL A 7 2.83 3.33 -12.60
C VAL A 7 2.08 2.75 -13.80
N ILE A 8 1.01 3.40 -14.27
CA ILE A 8 0.27 2.97 -15.47
C ILE A 8 1.18 3.00 -16.71
N THR A 9 1.98 4.05 -16.87
CA THR A 9 2.89 4.21 -18.01
C THR A 9 4.00 3.15 -17.98
N ALA A 10 4.60 2.92 -16.81
CA ALA A 10 5.63 1.93 -16.62
C ALA A 10 5.12 0.50 -16.89
N LEU A 11 3.96 0.14 -16.31
CA LEU A 11 3.32 -1.16 -16.56
C LEU A 11 2.96 -1.36 -18.03
N ARG A 12 2.46 -0.31 -18.69
CA ARG A 12 2.12 -0.37 -20.11
C ARG A 12 3.35 -0.63 -20.97
N SER A 13 4.49 -0.02 -20.65
CA SER A 13 5.76 -0.25 -21.36
C SER A 13 6.23 -1.70 -21.23
N VAL A 14 6.14 -2.27 -20.02
CA VAL A 14 6.50 -3.67 -19.77
C VAL A 14 5.59 -4.64 -20.51
N LEU A 15 4.26 -4.42 -20.44
CA LEU A 15 3.27 -5.30 -21.09
C LEU A 15 3.34 -5.23 -22.62
N LYS A 16 3.70 -4.06 -23.18
CA LYS A 16 3.87 -3.88 -24.62
C LYS A 16 4.99 -4.76 -25.18
N GLN A 17 6.04 -5.06 -24.41
CA GLN A 17 7.14 -5.94 -24.86
C GLN A 17 6.71 -7.39 -25.10
N ARG A 18 5.68 -7.85 -24.38
CA ARG A 18 5.09 -9.17 -24.62
C ARG A 18 3.95 -9.14 -25.65
N GLU A 19 3.80 -8.02 -26.38
CA GLU A 19 2.70 -7.78 -27.33
C GLU A 19 1.30 -7.84 -26.68
N ILE A 20 1.23 -7.67 -25.36
CA ILE A 20 -0.03 -7.77 -24.62
C ILE A 20 -0.72 -6.43 -24.65
N LYS A 21 -1.80 -6.36 -25.44
CA LYS A 21 -2.67 -5.18 -25.51
C LYS A 21 -3.63 -5.18 -24.34
N ILE A 22 -3.27 -4.46 -23.28
CA ILE A 22 -4.17 -4.14 -22.15
C ILE A 22 -4.71 -2.72 -22.32
N SER A 23 -6.01 -2.55 -22.11
CA SER A 23 -6.63 -1.23 -22.17
C SER A 23 -6.16 -0.34 -21.00
N THR A 24 -6.03 0.98 -21.24
CA THR A 24 -5.68 1.93 -20.18
C THR A 24 -6.66 1.84 -19.01
N ARG A 25 -7.96 1.68 -19.30
CA ARG A 25 -9.02 1.54 -18.28
C ARG A 25 -8.82 0.34 -17.36
N THR A 26 -8.31 -0.77 -17.90
CA THR A 26 -7.99 -1.97 -17.11
C THR A 26 -6.82 -1.70 -16.18
N LEU A 27 -5.77 -1.03 -16.66
CA LEU A 27 -4.62 -0.65 -15.83
C LEU A 27 -4.99 0.36 -14.74
N GLU A 28 -5.79 1.37 -15.07
CA GLU A 28 -6.32 2.33 -14.09
C GLU A 28 -7.11 1.64 -12.98
N THR A 29 -7.97 0.70 -13.36
CA THR A 29 -8.76 -0.08 -12.39
C THR A 29 -7.85 -0.94 -11.50
N PHE A 30 -6.83 -1.55 -12.09
CA PHE A 30 -5.85 -2.37 -11.37
C PHE A 30 -5.04 -1.53 -10.37
N ILE A 31 -4.55 -0.36 -10.79
CA ILE A 31 -3.78 0.54 -9.91
C ILE A 31 -4.64 1.07 -8.78
N ARG A 32 -5.89 1.47 -9.03
CA ARG A 32 -6.80 1.88 -7.96
C ARG A 32 -7.05 0.77 -6.93
N GLU A 33 -7.09 -0.47 -7.39
CA GLU A 33 -7.23 -1.62 -6.49
C GLU A 33 -5.95 -1.84 -5.68
N ILE A 34 -4.77 -1.70 -6.29
CA ILE A 34 -3.48 -1.77 -5.57
C ILE A 34 -3.35 -0.65 -4.54
N GLU A 35 -3.69 0.59 -4.88
CA GLU A 35 -3.64 1.73 -3.95
C GLU A 35 -4.55 1.51 -2.73
N ARG A 36 -5.70 0.84 -2.92
CA ARG A 36 -6.61 0.46 -1.83
C ARG A 36 -6.02 -0.63 -0.93
N ILE A 37 -5.40 -1.64 -1.52
CA ILE A 37 -4.95 -2.86 -0.82
C ILE A 37 -3.58 -2.67 -0.17
N SER A 38 -2.67 -2.01 -0.89
CA SER A 38 -1.26 -1.85 -0.56
C SER A 38 -0.85 -0.38 -0.70
N PRO A 39 -1.34 0.53 0.17
CA PRO A 39 -1.01 1.95 0.11
C PRO A 39 0.50 2.24 0.26
N TRP A 40 1.28 1.28 0.79
CA TRP A 40 2.74 1.37 0.83
C TRP A 40 3.39 1.34 -0.56
N TYR A 41 2.70 0.80 -1.57
CA TYR A 41 3.23 0.70 -2.93
C TYR A 41 3.35 2.06 -3.61
N GLU A 42 2.55 3.06 -3.20
CA GLU A 42 2.68 4.43 -3.71
C GLU A 42 4.04 5.05 -3.33
N CYS A 43 4.52 4.79 -2.11
CA CYS A 43 5.72 5.42 -1.56
C CYS A 43 6.99 4.57 -1.71
N SER A 44 6.87 3.25 -1.86
CA SER A 44 8.02 2.34 -1.88
C SER A 44 7.88 1.22 -2.92
N GLY A 45 6.86 1.32 -3.78
CA GLY A 45 6.67 0.37 -4.87
C GLY A 45 7.68 0.59 -5.98
N SER A 46 8.15 -0.52 -6.54
CA SER A 46 9.07 -0.55 -7.68
C SER A 46 8.73 -1.74 -8.56
N LEU A 47 9.11 -1.70 -9.84
CA LEU A 47 9.01 -2.81 -10.78
C LEU A 47 10.13 -3.84 -10.54
N THR A 48 10.32 -4.22 -9.30
CA THR A 48 11.27 -5.26 -8.88
C THR A 48 10.51 -6.48 -8.39
N LEU A 49 11.10 -7.67 -8.56
CA LEU A 49 10.49 -8.92 -8.09
C LEU A 49 10.18 -8.88 -6.59
N SER A 50 11.05 -8.30 -5.78
CA SER A 50 10.86 -8.18 -4.33
C SER A 50 9.63 -7.36 -3.95
N SER A 51 9.48 -6.16 -4.54
CA SER A 51 8.29 -5.32 -4.33
C SER A 51 7.03 -6.00 -4.86
N TRP A 52 7.14 -6.72 -5.99
CA TRP A 52 6.01 -7.41 -6.59
C TRP A 52 5.54 -8.64 -5.79
N GLU A 53 6.46 -9.38 -5.15
CA GLU A 53 6.11 -10.47 -4.23
C GLU A 53 5.49 -9.95 -2.94
N LYS A 54 5.94 -8.81 -2.40
CA LYS A 54 5.28 -8.21 -1.24
C LYS A 54 3.84 -7.78 -1.56
N LEU A 55 3.61 -7.25 -2.76
CA LEU A 55 2.26 -6.94 -3.26
C LEU A 55 1.39 -8.20 -3.35
N ARG A 56 1.97 -9.34 -3.74
CA ARG A 56 1.26 -10.65 -3.77
C ARG A 56 0.63 -11.00 -2.44
N GLU A 57 1.35 -10.81 -1.33
CA GLU A 57 0.88 -11.19 -0.01
C GLU A 57 -0.37 -10.40 0.39
N ASP A 58 -0.39 -9.11 0.08
CA ASP A 58 -1.54 -8.25 0.36
C ASP A 58 -2.72 -8.59 -0.55
N LEU A 59 -2.48 -8.84 -1.84
CA LEU A 59 -3.52 -9.32 -2.77
C LEU A 59 -4.08 -10.68 -2.34
N ALA A 60 -3.23 -11.59 -1.85
CA ALA A 60 -3.65 -12.91 -1.39
C ALA A 60 -4.54 -12.84 -0.14
N LYS A 61 -4.26 -11.91 0.78
CA LYS A 61 -5.14 -11.64 1.94
C LYS A 61 -6.51 -11.15 1.48
N GLU A 62 -6.56 -10.19 0.56
CA GLU A 62 -7.83 -9.66 0.05
C GLU A 62 -8.60 -10.66 -0.82
N GLN A 63 -7.90 -11.56 -1.50
CA GLN A 63 -8.52 -12.67 -2.24
C GLN A 63 -9.19 -13.66 -1.28
N GLN A 64 -8.52 -14.03 -0.18
CA GLN A 64 -9.11 -14.89 0.85
C GLN A 64 -10.33 -14.24 1.52
N ASN A 65 -10.30 -12.91 1.67
CA ASN A 65 -11.43 -12.13 2.19
C ASN A 65 -12.60 -12.01 1.18
N GLY A 66 -12.44 -12.49 -0.07
CA GLY A 66 -13.44 -12.36 -1.13
C GLY A 66 -13.64 -10.93 -1.63
N LYS A 67 -12.72 -10.00 -1.31
CA LYS A 67 -12.81 -8.57 -1.64
C LYS A 67 -11.99 -8.20 -2.86
N LEU A 68 -11.14 -9.10 -3.34
CA LEU A 68 -10.29 -8.84 -4.49
C LEU A 68 -11.11 -8.83 -5.79
N LYS A 69 -11.00 -7.75 -6.55
CA LYS A 69 -11.65 -7.64 -7.85
C LYS A 69 -11.15 -8.71 -8.82
N ALA A 70 -12.08 -9.32 -9.56
CA ALA A 70 -11.76 -10.27 -10.61
C ALA A 70 -10.83 -9.63 -11.66
N GLY A 71 -9.78 -10.35 -12.04
CA GLY A 71 -8.75 -9.85 -12.97
C GLY A 71 -7.52 -9.24 -12.31
N THR A 72 -7.58 -8.82 -11.04
CA THR A 72 -6.40 -8.25 -10.34
C THR A 72 -5.28 -9.28 -10.17
N MET A 73 -5.59 -10.48 -9.69
CA MET A 73 -4.57 -11.54 -9.54
C MET A 73 -3.98 -12.02 -10.90
N PRO A 74 -4.78 -12.22 -11.96
CA PRO A 74 -4.25 -12.46 -13.31
C PRO A 74 -3.30 -11.37 -13.82
N LEU A 75 -3.65 -10.09 -13.66
CA LEU A 75 -2.79 -8.96 -14.04
C LEU A 75 -1.50 -8.95 -13.25
N TRP A 76 -1.57 -9.21 -11.94
CA TRP A 76 -0.37 -9.34 -11.10
C TRP A 76 0.55 -10.46 -11.59
N LYS A 77 0.00 -11.65 -11.90
CA LYS A 77 0.78 -12.79 -12.43
C LYS A 77 1.44 -12.46 -13.76
N LEU A 78 0.73 -11.72 -14.61
CA LEU A 78 1.23 -11.35 -15.92
C LEU A 78 2.43 -10.41 -15.83
N VAL A 79 2.34 -9.38 -15.00
CA VAL A 79 3.45 -8.46 -14.75
C VAL A 79 4.62 -9.21 -14.11
N ARG A 80 4.35 -10.10 -13.14
CA ARG A 80 5.38 -10.95 -12.53
C ARG A 80 6.15 -11.74 -13.59
N SER A 81 5.42 -12.40 -14.50
CA SER A 81 6.05 -13.14 -15.59
C SER A 81 6.90 -12.24 -16.48
N CYS A 82 6.53 -10.98 -16.69
CA CYS A 82 7.39 -10.02 -17.38
C CYS A 82 8.64 -9.68 -16.54
N LEU A 83 8.52 -9.51 -15.23
CA LEU A 83 9.65 -9.24 -14.34
C LEU A 83 10.69 -10.38 -14.31
N GLU A 84 10.25 -11.63 -14.47
CA GLU A 84 11.11 -12.82 -14.52
C GLU A 84 11.74 -13.05 -15.91
N ASP A 85 11.29 -12.35 -16.94
CA ASP A 85 11.75 -12.56 -18.33
C ASP A 85 12.78 -11.53 -18.76
N GLU A 86 13.95 -12.03 -19.19
CA GLU A 86 15.06 -11.20 -19.62
C GLU A 86 14.74 -10.35 -20.86
N ARG A 87 13.78 -10.76 -21.70
CA ARG A 87 13.32 -9.97 -22.85
C ARG A 87 12.61 -8.69 -22.41
N CYS A 88 12.01 -8.69 -21.23
CA CYS A 88 11.33 -7.53 -20.66
C CYS A 88 12.29 -6.61 -19.89
N ARG A 89 13.52 -7.06 -19.59
CA ARG A 89 14.54 -6.32 -18.84
C ARG A 89 14.76 -4.88 -19.33
N PRO A 90 14.90 -4.58 -20.64
CA PRO A 90 15.02 -3.20 -21.10
C PRO A 90 13.78 -2.35 -20.78
N ALA A 91 12.58 -2.90 -20.94
CA ALA A 91 11.35 -2.17 -20.62
C ALA A 91 11.10 -2.02 -19.13
N ILE A 92 11.59 -2.95 -18.31
CA ILE A 92 11.58 -2.82 -16.85
C ILE A 92 12.49 -1.67 -16.43
N ILE A 93 13.71 -1.60 -16.96
CA ILE A 93 14.65 -0.50 -16.69
C ILE A 93 14.03 0.84 -17.11
N THR A 94 13.48 0.94 -18.32
CA THR A 94 12.79 2.16 -18.77
C THR A 94 11.58 2.50 -17.90
N GLY A 95 10.73 1.51 -17.59
CA GLY A 95 9.55 1.72 -16.76
C GLY A 95 9.91 2.14 -15.33
N GLN A 96 10.99 1.58 -14.79
CA GLN A 96 11.52 1.90 -13.48
C GLN A 96 12.12 3.32 -13.46
N GLY A 97 12.88 3.71 -14.48
CA GLY A 97 13.40 5.08 -14.60
C GLY A 97 12.30 6.14 -14.64
N VAL A 98 11.23 5.90 -15.41
CA VAL A 98 10.04 6.79 -15.44
C VAL A 98 9.35 6.86 -14.07
N LEU A 99 9.38 5.77 -13.29
CA LEU A 99 8.83 5.74 -11.95
C LEU A 99 9.71 6.53 -10.97
N GLU A 100 11.04 6.41 -11.06
CA GLU A 100 12.02 7.09 -10.21
C GLU A 100 12.10 8.59 -10.48
N GLU A 101 12.21 9.05 -11.74
CA GLU A 101 12.30 10.48 -12.08
C GLU A 101 11.13 11.30 -11.51
N LEU A 102 9.96 10.68 -11.40
CA LEU A 102 8.75 11.31 -10.90
C LEU A 102 8.54 11.10 -9.40
N GLN A 103 9.19 10.11 -8.78
CA GLN A 103 9.28 9.96 -7.33
C GLN A 103 10.27 10.97 -6.73
N ASP A 104 11.38 11.24 -7.43
CA ASP A 104 12.43 12.19 -7.02
C ASP A 104 11.96 13.66 -7.04
N SER A 105 10.98 13.99 -7.89
CA SER A 105 10.32 15.31 -7.92
C SER A 105 9.43 15.62 -6.71
N MET A 106 9.32 14.71 -5.72
CA MET A 106 8.68 14.93 -4.43
C MET A 106 9.75 14.77 -3.31
N PRO A 107 10.14 15.83 -2.58
CA PRO A 107 11.27 15.75 -1.66
C PRO A 107 11.02 14.79 -0.48
N GLU A 108 12.11 14.13 -0.08
CA GLU A 108 12.28 12.93 0.76
C GLU A 108 11.65 12.89 2.18
N THR A 109 10.75 13.78 2.60
CA THR A 109 10.31 13.80 4.01
C THR A 109 8.81 13.88 4.30
N GLU A 110 7.93 14.14 3.33
CA GLU A 110 6.53 14.51 3.69
C GLU A 110 5.44 13.49 3.32
N GLN A 111 5.71 12.50 2.46
CA GLN A 111 4.65 11.60 1.97
C GLN A 111 4.46 10.35 2.87
N CYS A 112 5.55 9.77 3.35
CA CYS A 112 5.52 8.59 4.22
C CYS A 112 5.10 8.93 5.67
N ASP A 113 5.42 10.13 6.15
CA ASP A 113 5.10 10.54 7.52
C ASP A 113 3.59 10.73 7.73
N ARG A 114 2.86 11.19 6.71
CA ARG A 114 1.39 11.31 6.75
C ARG A 114 0.66 9.96 6.82
N LEU A 115 1.18 8.93 6.14
CA LEU A 115 0.65 7.56 6.24
C LEU A 115 0.92 6.96 7.64
N ARG A 116 2.09 7.26 8.24
CA ARG A 116 2.41 6.89 9.63
C ARG A 116 1.48 7.56 10.64
N ALA A 117 1.11 8.82 10.42
CA ALA A 117 0.17 9.57 11.26
C ALA A 117 -1.28 9.05 11.15
N GLN A 118 -1.72 8.60 9.98
CA GLN A 118 -3.09 8.08 9.79
C GLN A 118 -3.31 6.72 10.47
N LYS A 119 -2.26 5.88 10.55
CA LYS A 119 -2.31 4.58 11.24
C LYS A 119 -2.47 4.70 12.76
N ARG A 120 -2.09 5.82 13.37
CA ARG A 120 -2.31 6.10 14.82
C ARG A 120 -3.73 6.53 15.15
N LYS A 121 -4.50 7.07 14.20
CA LYS A 121 -5.89 7.52 14.44
C LYS A 121 -6.93 6.40 14.41
N ASN A 122 -6.66 5.29 13.70
CA ASN A 122 -7.63 4.19 13.58
C ASN A 122 -7.60 3.18 14.76
N VAL A 123 -6.62 3.26 15.66
CA VAL A 123 -6.56 2.42 16.87
C VAL A 123 -7.37 2.97 18.05
N HIS A 124 -7.74 4.26 18.03
CA HIS A 124 -8.40 4.92 19.16
C HIS A 124 -9.92 5.04 19.04
N LYS A 125 -10.57 4.47 18.01
CA LYS A 125 -12.03 4.52 17.84
C LYS A 125 -12.71 3.16 17.99
N LYS A 126 -12.29 2.38 19.00
CA LYS A 126 -13.05 1.27 19.56
C LYS A 126 -12.89 1.17 21.08
N GLN A 127 -13.34 2.18 21.82
CA GLN A 127 -13.90 1.92 23.15
C GLN A 127 -14.79 3.08 23.59
N SER A 128 -16.09 2.87 23.51
CA SER A 128 -17.05 3.41 24.47
C SER A 128 -18.10 2.30 24.62
N PRO A 129 -18.44 1.90 25.85
CA PRO A 129 -19.54 2.63 26.50
C PRO A 129 -19.43 2.80 28.03
N SER A 130 -19.75 4.03 28.46
CA SER A 130 -20.72 4.41 29.50
C SER A 130 -20.50 4.15 31.01
N LYS A 131 -21.01 5.15 31.77
CA LYS A 131 -21.45 5.20 33.19
C LYS A 131 -20.34 5.50 34.22
N ASP A 132 -20.56 6.26 35.28
CA ASP A 132 -21.55 7.26 35.72
C ASP A 132 -20.91 7.92 36.98
N LEU A 133 -21.43 9.07 37.39
CA LEU A 133 -21.15 9.78 38.65
C LEU A 133 -20.88 8.88 39.88
N GLU A 134 -19.89 9.24 40.71
CA GLU A 134 -20.13 9.89 42.01
C GLU A 134 -18.79 10.23 42.71
N SER A 135 -18.76 11.41 43.33
CA SER A 135 -17.69 11.94 44.19
C SER A 135 -17.52 11.11 45.46
N GLU A 136 -16.28 10.93 45.93
CA GLU A 136 -15.86 11.57 47.19
C GLU A 136 -14.36 11.40 47.47
N GLU A 137 -13.83 12.47 48.06
CA GLU A 137 -12.61 12.64 48.85
C GLU A 137 -12.39 11.44 49.80
N VAL A 138 -11.19 10.96 50.12
CA VAL A 138 -10.23 11.61 51.01
C VAL A 138 -8.89 10.86 51.00
N LYS A 139 -7.85 11.67 51.12
CA LYS A 139 -6.45 11.29 51.33
C LYS A 139 -6.27 10.90 52.79
N ASN A 140 -5.53 9.83 53.07
CA ASN A 140 -4.26 9.85 53.83
C ASN A 140 -3.93 8.48 54.45
N LEU A 141 -2.68 8.08 54.23
CA LEU A 141 -1.99 6.95 54.82
C LEU A 141 -1.49 7.37 56.23
N GLY A 142 -1.66 6.53 57.25
CA GLY A 142 -1.21 6.84 58.62
C GLY A 142 -1.28 5.67 59.60
N ILE A 143 -0.41 4.69 59.40
CA ILE A 143 0.20 3.71 60.32
C ILE A 143 -0.02 3.77 61.86
N ASN A 144 -0.06 2.55 62.44
CA ASN A 144 0.38 2.11 63.80
C ASN A 144 -0.62 2.32 64.96
N SER A 145 -1.31 1.29 65.48
CA SER A 145 -0.92 0.21 66.42
C SER A 145 -0.52 0.63 67.85
N GLN A 146 -1.11 -0.10 68.81
CA GLN A 146 -0.73 -0.33 70.21
C GLN A 146 -1.10 0.70 71.30
N GLY A 147 -1.80 0.20 72.33
CA GLY A 147 -2.04 0.87 73.62
C GLY A 147 -3.33 0.43 74.27
#